data_AF-A0A261A840-F1
#
_entry.id   AF-A0A261A840-F1
#
_cell.length_a   1.000
_cell.length_b   1.000
_cell.length_c   1.000
_cell.angle_alpha   90.00
_cell.angle_beta   90.00
_cell.angle_gamma   90.00
#
_symmetry.space_group_name_H-M   'P 1'
#
loop_
_entity.id
_entity.type
_entity.pdbx_description
1 polymer ?
#
loop_
_entity_poly.entity_id
_entity_poly.type
_entity_poly.pdbx_seq_one_letter_code
_entity_poly.pdbx_strand_id
1 'polypeptide(L)'
;MEPPLADCSELDPKQPSLSYKDLIVEAIQKSPQKQATIKQIFMKIQLLYPYYREKPEQWGWKNSIRHNLALHDCFVKLPMIK
;
A
#
# COMPACT_ATOMS: atom_id res chain seq x y z
N MET A 1 -39.71 -5.60 15.33
CA MET A 1 -38.38 -6.07 15.74
C MET A 1 -37.40 -5.38 14.82
N GLU A 2 -36.82 -4.26 15.27
CA GLU A 2 -35.87 -3.51 14.45
C GLU A 2 -34.58 -4.32 14.26
N PRO A 3 -33.96 -4.27 13.07
CA PRO A 3 -32.65 -4.89 12.89
C PRO A 3 -31.64 -4.21 13.82
N PRO A 4 -30.67 -4.95 14.40
CA PRO A 4 -29.67 -4.35 15.26
C PRO A 4 -28.92 -3.27 14.47
N LEU A 5 -28.89 -2.06 15.03
CA LEU A 5 -28.06 -0.96 14.56
C LEU A 5 -26.65 -1.50 14.35
N ALA A 6 -26.22 -1.57 13.09
CA ALA A 6 -24.84 -1.89 12.76
C ALA A 6 -23.95 -0.92 13.53
N ASP A 7 -23.04 -1.46 14.33
CA ASP A 7 -22.02 -0.71 15.02
C ASP A 7 -21.24 0.13 13.99
N CYS A 8 -21.46 1.44 13.98
CA CYS A 8 -20.81 2.37 13.06
C CYS A 8 -19.29 2.49 13.30
N SER A 9 -18.72 1.78 14.30
CA SER A 9 -17.30 1.80 14.64
C SER A 9 -16.41 0.94 13.73
N GLU A 10 -16.98 0.13 12.82
CA GLU A 10 -16.22 -0.68 11.86
C GLU A 10 -15.84 0.07 10.57
N LEU A 11 -16.16 1.36 10.48
CA LEU A 11 -15.94 2.17 9.27
C LEU A 11 -14.55 2.81 9.19
N ASP A 12 -13.78 2.82 10.28
CA ASP A 12 -12.40 3.29 10.23
C ASP A 12 -11.51 2.23 9.58
N PRO A 13 -10.82 2.57 8.48
CA PRO A 13 -9.99 1.59 7.80
C PRO A 13 -8.84 1.18 8.72
N LYS A 14 -8.89 -0.05 9.24
CA LYS A 14 -7.89 -0.57 10.17
C LYS A 14 -6.52 -0.64 9.49
N GLN A 15 -5.48 -0.24 10.23
CA GLN A 15 -4.10 -0.41 9.79
C GLN A 15 -3.84 -1.90 9.48
N PRO A 16 -3.32 -2.24 8.29
CA PRO A 16 -2.97 -3.62 7.98
C PRO A 16 -1.88 -4.14 8.93
N SER A 17 -1.99 -5.39 9.36
CA SER A 17 -0.93 -6.09 10.12
C SER A 17 0.28 -6.49 9.25
N LEU A 18 0.28 -6.11 7.97
CA LEU A 18 1.33 -6.41 7.00
C LEU A 18 2.51 -5.43 7.14
N SER A 19 3.72 -5.93 6.91
CA SER A 19 4.90 -5.07 6.84
C SER A 19 4.90 -4.26 5.53
N TYR A 20 5.61 -3.12 5.50
CA TYR A 20 5.78 -2.36 4.26
C TYR A 20 6.37 -3.19 3.12
N LYS A 21 7.27 -4.13 3.43
CA LYS A 21 7.79 -5.10 2.46
C LYS A 21 6.66 -5.92 1.85
N ASP A 22 5.79 -6.50 2.66
CA ASP A 22 4.68 -7.35 2.18
C ASP A 22 3.68 -6.54 1.35
N LEU A 23 3.39 -5.30 1.76
CA LEU A 23 2.54 -4.37 1.01
C LEU A 23 3.12 -4.09 -0.39
N ILE A 24 4.44 -3.87 -0.48
CA ILE A 24 5.13 -3.64 -1.76
C ILE A 24 5.11 -4.91 -2.62
N VAL A 25 5.40 -6.09 -2.03
CA VAL A 25 5.37 -7.38 -2.72
C VAL A 25 3.99 -7.62 -3.32
N GLU A 26 2.92 -7.47 -2.54
CA GLU A 26 1.56 -7.67 -3.02
C GLU A 26 1.20 -6.68 -4.14
N ALA A 27 1.62 -5.42 -4.00
CA ALA A 27 1.39 -4.40 -5.02
C ALA A 27 2.06 -4.74 -6.36
N ILE A 28 3.32 -5.21 -6.33
CA ILE A 28 4.07 -5.62 -7.52
C ILE A 28 3.51 -6.92 -8.11
N GLN A 29 3.16 -7.91 -7.26
CA GLN A 29 2.59 -9.17 -7.71
C GLN A 29 1.24 -9.00 -8.40
N LYS A 30 0.43 -8.02 -7.98
CA LYS A 30 -0.86 -7.68 -8.62
C LYS A 30 -0.71 -6.75 -9.84
N SER A 31 0.51 -6.47 -10.29
CA SER A 31 0.77 -5.78 -11.56
C SER A 31 0.97 -6.80 -12.68
N PRO A 32 0.42 -6.53 -13.89
CA PRO A 32 0.44 -7.50 -14.99
C PRO A 32 1.86 -7.91 -15.41
N GLN A 33 2.81 -6.98 -15.39
CA GLN A 33 4.22 -7.25 -15.74
C GLN A 33 5.10 -7.64 -14.54
N LYS A 34 4.51 -7.87 -13.35
CA LYS A 34 5.27 -8.08 -12.09
C LYS A 34 6.31 -6.99 -11.82
N GLN A 35 6.02 -5.79 -12.31
CA GLN A 35 6.83 -4.59 -12.19
C GLN A 35 5.89 -3.43 -11.93
N ALA A 36 6.33 -2.46 -11.15
CA ALA A 36 5.55 -1.27 -10.86
C ALA A 36 6.50 -0.09 -10.60
N THR A 37 6.10 1.09 -11.06
CA THR A 37 6.74 2.34 -10.67
C THR A 37 6.37 2.68 -9.21
N ILE A 38 7.18 3.53 -8.57
CA ILE A 38 6.92 4.03 -7.21
C ILE A 38 5.50 4.60 -7.09
N LYS A 39 5.06 5.38 -8.09
CA LYS A 39 3.71 5.96 -8.13
C LYS A 39 2.62 4.89 -8.18
N GLN A 40 2.80 3.85 -9.00
CA GLN A 40 1.86 2.73 -9.08
C GLN A 40 1.80 1.94 -7.77
N ILE A 41 2.94 1.75 -7.09
CA ILE A 41 2.98 1.10 -5.78
C ILE A 41 2.14 1.89 -4.77
N PHE A 42 2.31 3.22 -4.70
CA PHE A 42 1.49 4.06 -3.83
C PHE A 42 0.00 3.93 -4.13
N MET A 43 -0.39 4.06 -5.39
CA MET A 43 -1.80 3.96 -5.80
C MET A 43 -2.38 2.58 -5.49
N LYS A 44 -1.61 1.50 -5.70
CA LYS A 44 -2.08 0.13 -5.45
C LYS A 44 -2.24 -0.12 -3.95
N ILE A 45 -1.30 0.34 -3.11
CA ILE A 45 -1.42 0.23 -1.65
C ILE A 45 -2.66 0.99 -1.16
N GLN A 46 -2.91 2.20 -1.66
CA GLN A 46 -4.11 2.97 -1.32
C GLN A 46 -5.39 2.28 -1.81
N LEU A 47 -5.36 1.63 -2.97
CA LEU A 47 -6.50 0.88 -3.49
C LEU A 47 -6.82 -0.32 -2.60
N LEU A 48 -5.80 -1.10 -2.22
CA LEU A 48 -5.94 -2.34 -1.44
C LEU A 48 -6.22 -2.10 0.03
N TYR A 49 -5.61 -1.06 0.62
CA TYR A 49 -5.69 -0.77 2.04
C TYR A 49 -6.13 0.68 2.23
N PRO A 50 -7.45 0.90 2.44
CA PRO A 50 -8.01 2.24 2.55
C PRO A 50 -7.39 3.10 3.67
N TYR A 51 -6.74 2.48 4.66
CA TYR A 51 -6.00 3.16 5.73
C TYR A 51 -4.98 4.17 5.20
N TYR A 52 -4.34 3.87 4.06
CA TYR A 52 -3.34 4.76 3.46
C TYR A 52 -3.94 5.82 2.50
N ARG A 53 -5.27 5.85 2.30
CA ARG A 53 -5.94 6.86 1.46
C ARG A 53 -5.98 8.22 2.14
N GLU A 54 -6.16 8.25 3.45
CA GLU A 54 -6.30 9.49 4.19
C GLU A 54 -4.92 10.14 4.46
N LYS A 55 -4.85 11.44 4.15
CA LYS A 55 -3.68 12.33 4.29
C LYS A 55 -2.33 11.73 3.82
N PRO A 56 -2.16 11.54 2.50
CA PRO A 56 -0.98 10.91 1.89
C PRO A 56 0.36 11.61 2.18
N GLU A 57 0.33 12.88 2.54
CA GLU A 57 1.52 13.71 2.79
C GLU A 57 1.96 13.71 4.26
N GLN A 58 1.05 13.41 5.21
CA GLN A 58 1.30 13.61 6.65
C GLN A 58 1.84 12.37 7.37
N TRP A 59 1.70 11.17 6.80
CA TRP A 59 1.90 9.92 7.55
C TRP A 59 3.21 9.19 7.33
N GLY A 60 4.19 9.77 6.61
CA GLY A 60 5.55 9.20 6.50
C GLY A 60 5.65 7.83 5.79
N TRP A 61 4.54 7.14 5.55
CA TRP A 61 4.50 5.79 4.99
C TRP A 61 5.08 5.75 3.58
N LYS A 62 4.88 6.78 2.74
CA LYS A 62 5.55 6.89 1.44
C LYS A 62 7.07 6.90 1.58
N ASN A 63 7.60 7.49 2.65
CA ASN A 63 9.02 7.46 2.95
C ASN A 63 9.47 6.06 3.35
N SER A 64 8.71 5.40 4.23
CA SER A 64 8.96 4.00 4.61
C SER A 64 8.94 3.08 3.40
N ILE A 65 8.02 3.26 2.44
CA ILE A 65 7.99 2.50 1.19
C ILE A 65 9.26 2.71 0.36
N ARG A 66 9.68 3.97 0.15
CA ARG A 66 10.92 4.27 -0.59
C ARG A 66 12.16 3.68 0.09
N HIS A 67 12.21 3.77 1.41
CA HIS A 67 13.28 3.16 2.20
C HIS A 67 13.30 1.64 2.05
N ASN A 68 12.14 0.97 2.16
CA ASN A 68 12.03 -0.49 2.02
C ASN A 68 12.43 -0.98 0.62
N LEU A 69 12.09 -0.21 -0.42
CA LEU A 69 12.50 -0.50 -1.80
C LEU A 69 14.03 -0.44 -2.00
N ALA A 70 14.72 0.40 -1.24
CA ALA A 70 16.18 0.50 -1.30
C ALA A 70 16.90 -0.41 -0.30
N LEU A 71 16.26 -0.75 0.83
CA LEU A 71 16.82 -1.55 1.91
C LEU A 71 16.87 -3.04 1.57
N HIS A 72 15.87 -3.55 0.86
CA HIS A 72 15.74 -4.98 0.60
C HIS A 72 16.12 -5.35 -0.84
N ASP A 73 17.13 -6.22 -0.97
CA ASP A 73 17.63 -6.73 -2.27
C ASP A 73 16.57 -7.47 -3.10
N CYS A 74 15.45 -7.88 -2.50
CA CYS A 74 14.34 -8.48 -3.23
C CYS A 74 13.63 -7.48 -4.16
N PHE A 75 13.87 -6.18 -4.02
CA PHE A 75 13.33 -5.15 -4.91
C PHE A 75 14.42 -4.64 -5.86
N VAL A 76 14.34 -5.07 -7.11
CA VAL A 76 15.32 -4.68 -8.14
C VAL A 76 14.83 -3.46 -8.90
N LYS A 77 15.64 -2.41 -8.94
CA LYS A 77 15.38 -1.22 -9.77
C LYS A 77 15.68 -1.54 -11.23
N LEU A 78 14.64 -1.47 -12.07
CA LEU A 78 14.78 -1.66 -13.51
C LEU A 78 15.05 -0.32 -14.23
N PRO A 79 15.80 -0.34 -15.34
CA PRO A 79 15.99 0.84 -16.17
C PRO A 79 14.66 1.29 -16.78
N MET A 80 14.36 2.59 -16.69
CA MET A 80 13.22 3.16 -17.40
C MET A 80 13.63 3.33 -18.87
N ILE A 81 13.13 2.44 -19.74
CA ILE A 81 13.24 2.64 -21.18
C ILE A 81 12.18 3.67 -21.56
N LYS A 82 12.61 4.86 -21.96
CA LYS A 82 11.74 5.93 -22.49
C LYS A 82 11.48 5.72 -23.96
#